data_AF-C4IGY9-F1
#
_entry.id   AF-C4IGY9-F1
#
_cell.length_a   1.000
_cell.length_b   1.000
_cell.length_c   1.000
_cell.angle_alpha   90.00
_cell.angle_beta   90.00
_cell.angle_gamma   90.00
#
_symmetry.space_group_name_H-M   'P 1'
#
loop_
_entity.id
_entity.type
_entity.pdbx_description
1 polymer ?
#
loop_
_entity_poly.entity_id
_entity_poly.type
_entity_poly.pdbx_seq_one_letter_code
_entity_poly.pdbx_strand_id
1 'polypeptide(L)' 'MEENLVNEYGIFTPNKVTNQTAEEVYREWLENKNNPPKTEPTEIELLNKQLLETQATLAEMQYNNLLKENGGM' A
#
# COMPACT_ATOMS: atom_id res chain seq x y z
N MET A 1 0.17 -35.25 -8.81
CA MET A 1 0.63 -34.91 -7.45
C MET A 1 0.89 -33.42 -7.49
N GLU A 2 0.22 -32.62 -6.66
CA GLU A 2 0.60 -31.20 -6.50
C GLU A 2 1.96 -31.22 -5.78
N GLU A 3 3.03 -30.95 -6.53
CA GLU A 3 4.40 -31.04 -6.01
C GLU A 3 4.71 -29.73 -5.29
N ASN A 4 4.92 -29.80 -3.98
CA ASN A 4 5.35 -28.65 -3.20
C ASN A 4 6.84 -28.41 -3.46
N LEU A 5 7.25 -27.15 -3.52
CA LEU A 5 8.65 -26.78 -3.61
C LEU A 5 9.17 -26.43 -2.21
N VAL A 6 10.19 -27.17 -1.77
CA VAL A 6 10.85 -26.95 -0.46
C VAL A 6 12.27 -26.47 -0.72
N ASN A 7 12.64 -25.31 -0.19
CA ASN A 7 13.99 -24.74 -0.33
C ASN A 7 14.38 -23.92 0.92
N GLU A 8 15.53 -23.22 0.86
CA GLU A 8 16.05 -22.42 1.97
C GLU A 8 15.14 -21.25 2.39
N TYR A 9 14.19 -20.85 1.54
CA TYR A 9 13.23 -19.77 1.81
C TYR A 9 11.90 -20.28 2.37
N GLY A 10 11.68 -21.60 2.41
CA GLY A 10 10.50 -22.22 3.00
C GLY A 10 9.79 -23.22 2.09
N ILE A 11 8.49 -23.37 2.30
CA ILE A 11 7.62 -24.29 1.56
C ILE A 11 6.68 -23.46 0.69
N PHE A 12 6.77 -23.66 -0.62
CA PHE A 12 5.88 -23.06 -1.61
C PHE A 12 4.90 -24.13 -2.10
N THR A 13 3.62 -23.79 -2.10
CA THR A 13 2.53 -24.68 -2.51
C THR A 13 1.86 -24.13 -3.77
N PRO A 14 1.31 -24.98 -4.65
CA PRO A 14 0.56 -24.53 -5.82
C PRO A 14 -0.61 -23.60 -5.44
N ASN A 15 -0.82 -22.55 -6.22
CA ASN A 15 -1.94 -21.62 -6.02
C ASN A 15 -3.14 -22.06 -6.87
N LYS A 16 -4.19 -22.58 -6.21
CA LYS A 16 -5.39 -23.09 -6.87
C LYS A 16 -6.31 -21.99 -7.42
N VAL A 17 -6.19 -20.76 -6.93
CA VAL A 17 -7.01 -19.63 -7.38
C VAL A 17 -6.51 -19.13 -8.74
N THR A 18 -5.19 -19.12 -8.93
CA THR A 18 -4.52 -18.63 -10.14
C THR A 18 -4.03 -19.76 -11.05
N ASN A 19 -4.19 -21.03 -10.65
CA ASN A 19 -3.66 -22.23 -11.32
C ASN A 19 -2.13 -22.22 -11.51
N GLN A 20 -1.39 -21.62 -10.56
CA GLN A 20 0.07 -21.60 -10.59
C GLN A 20 0.68 -22.83 -9.89
N THR A 21 1.78 -23.37 -10.42
CA THR A 21 2.56 -24.42 -9.73
C THR A 21 3.37 -23.84 -8.57
N ALA A 22 3.93 -24.70 -7.70
CA ALA A 22 4.78 -24.25 -6.61
C ALA A 22 6.03 -23.50 -7.11
N GLU A 23 6.60 -23.91 -8.24
CA GLU A 23 7.72 -23.24 -8.91
C GLU A 23 7.35 -21.85 -9.42
N GLU A 24 6.14 -21.70 -9.97
CA GLU A 24 5.67 -20.41 -10.48
C GLU A 24 5.43 -19.42 -9.34
N VAL A 25 4.83 -19.89 -8.23
CA VAL A 25 4.67 -19.10 -7.00
C VAL A 25 6.04 -18.70 -6.44
N TYR A 26 7.01 -19.61 -6.43
CA TYR A 26 8.37 -19.31 -5.98
C TYR A 26 9.08 -18.29 -6.88
N ARG A 27 8.94 -18.41 -8.21
CA ARG A 27 9.51 -17.46 -9.16
C ARG A 27 8.90 -16.07 -8.99
N GLU A 28 7.59 -15.98 -8.86
CA GLU A 28 6.89 -14.72 -8.59
C GLU A 28 7.35 -14.12 -7.24
N TRP A 29 7.53 -14.95 -6.21
CA TRP A 29 8.09 -14.49 -4.95
C TRP A 29 9.53 -13.97 -5.10
N LEU A 30 10.39 -14.65 -5.87
CA LEU A 30 11.77 -14.20 -6.12
C LEU A 30 11.85 -12.84 -6.82
N GLU A 31 10.94 -12.59 -7.77
CA GLU A 31 10.85 -11.31 -8.49
C GLU A 31 10.39 -10.18 -7.57
N ASN A 32 9.49 -10.47 -6.62
CA ASN A 32 8.87 -9.48 -5.75
C ASN A 32 9.52 -9.34 -4.37
N LYS A 33 10.38 -10.27 -3.92
CA LYS A 33 10.91 -10.28 -2.55
C LYS A 33 11.66 -9.00 -2.15
N ASN A 34 12.29 -8.34 -3.11
CA ASN A 34 13.06 -7.11 -2.89
C ASN A 34 12.27 -5.83 -3.22
N ASN A 35 11.16 -5.94 -3.93
CA ASN A 35 10.31 -4.82 -4.32
C ASN A 35 8.86 -5.32 -4.45
N PRO A 36 8.16 -5.50 -3.33
CA PRO A 36 6.81 -6.05 -3.34
C PRO A 36 5.89 -5.14 -4.17
N PRO A 37 4.90 -5.72 -4.88
CA PRO A 37 3.94 -4.93 -5.62
C PRO A 37 3.25 -3.94 -4.66
N LYS A 38 3.13 -2.69 -5.08
CA LYS A 38 2.41 -1.68 -4.31
C LYS A 38 0.97 -2.14 -4.17
N THR A 39 0.55 -2.45 -2.96
CA THR A 39 -0.85 -2.74 -2.68
C THR A 39 -1.67 -1.48 -2.92
N GLU A 40 -2.88 -1.64 -3.45
CA GLU A 40 -3.83 -0.53 -3.44
C GLU A 40 -4.05 -0.07 -1.99
N PRO A 41 -4.15 1.23 -1.72
CA PRO A 41 -4.45 1.72 -0.40
C PRO A 41 -5.74 1.08 0.11
N THR A 42 -5.71 0.59 1.34
CA THR A 42 -6.92 0.18 2.04
C THR A 42 -7.88 1.36 2.18
N GLU A 43 -9.16 1.07 2.39
CA GLU A 43 -10.16 2.12 2.65
C GLU A 43 -9.75 3.03 3.82
N ILE A 44 -9.16 2.46 4.86
CA ILE A 44 -8.66 3.21 6.02
C ILE A 44 -7.50 4.14 5.63
N GLU A 45 -6.55 3.68 4.82
CA GLU A 45 -5.44 4.51 4.34
C GLU A 45 -5.94 5.65 3.45
N LEU A 46 -6.94 5.38 2.61
CA LEU A 46 -7.57 6.40 1.77
C LEU A 46 -8.29 7.45 2.61
N LEU A 47 -9.08 7.03 3.60
CA LEU A 47 -9.78 7.92 4.53
C LEU A 47 -8.80 8.77 5.34
N ASN A 48 -7.71 8.18 5.84
CA ASN A 48 -6.68 8.91 6.56
C ASN A 48 -6.01 9.97 5.68
N LYS A 49 -5.76 9.66 4.41
CA LYS A 49 -5.22 10.63 3.44
C LYS A 49 -6.20 11.79 3.23
N GLN A 50 -7.48 11.50 2.99
CA GLN A 50 -8.51 12.52 2.81
C GLN A 50 -8.68 13.41 4.05
N LEU A 51 -8.61 12.81 5.24
CA LEU A 51 -8.65 13.54 6.50
C LEU A 51 -7.46 14.51 6.62
N LEU A 52 -6.26 14.06 6.28
CA LEU A 52 -5.06 14.89 6.32
C LEU A 52 -5.14 16.06 5.33
N GLU A 53 -5.59 15.81 4.10
CA GLU A 53 -5.80 16.85 3.08
C GLU A 53 -6.85 17.88 3.52
N THR A 54 -7.93 17.42 4.14
CA THR A 54 -8.97 18.30 4.69
C THR A 54 -8.43 19.14 5.84
N GLN A 55 -7.66 18.55 6.76
CA GLN A 55 -7.02 19.26 7.87
C GLN A 55 -6.04 20.32 7.38
N ALA A 56 -5.24 20.01 6.36
CA ALA A 56 -4.32 20.97 5.75
C ALA A 56 -5.08 22.16 5.15
N THR A 57 -6.15 21.90 4.39
CA THR A 57 -6.99 22.95 3.79
C THR A 57 -7.61 23.85 4.88
N LEU A 58 -8.12 23.25 5.95
CA LEU A 58 -8.68 23.99 7.07
C LEU A 58 -7.62 24.87 7.76
N ALA A 59 -6.42 24.35 7.96
CA ALA A 59 -5.32 25.11 8.56
C ALA A 59 -4.92 26.32 7.69
N GLU A 60 -4.85 26.14 6.37
CA GLU A 60 -4.58 27.24 5.43
C GLU A 60 -5.68 28.31 5.49
N MET A 61 -6.95 27.90 5.52
CA MET A 61 -8.08 28.83 5.66
C MET A 61 -8.02 29.60 6.99
N GLN A 62 -7.75 28.91 8.10
CA GLN A 62 -7.62 29.54 9.42
C GLN A 62 -6.47 30.55 9.42
N TYR A 63 -5.32 30.19 8.86
CA TYR A 63 -4.19 31.09 8.74
C TYR A 63 -4.53 32.33 7.91
N ASN A 64 -5.17 32.16 6.76
CA ASN A 64 -5.60 33.26 5.90
C ASN A 64 -6.60 34.19 6.59
N ASN A 65 -7.51 33.64 7.41
CA ASN A 65 -8.44 34.45 8.18
C ASN A 65 -7.73 35.25 9.27
N LEU A 66 -6.79 34.64 10.00
CA LEU A 66 -5.98 35.34 11.00
C LEU A 66 -5.16 36.49 10.40
N LEU A 67 -4.60 36.33 9.20
CA LEU A 67 -3.90 37.40 8.50
C LEU A 67 -4.84 38.57 8.15
N LYS A 68 -6.07 38.28 7.73
CA LYS A 68 -7.08 39.30 7.41
C LYS A 68 -7.57 40.05 8.66
N GLU A 69 -7.82 39.33 9.75
CA GLU A 69 -8.32 39.90 11.00
C GLU A 69 -7.29 40.79 11.72
N ASN A 70 -6.01 40.44 11.64
CA ASN A 70 -4.93 41.22 12.25
C ASN A 70 -4.45 42.40 11.37
N GLY A 71 -5.23 42.77 10.34
CA GLY A 71 -4.91 43.90 9.46
C GLY A 71 -3.64 43.67 8.64
N GLY A 72 -3.47 42.47 8.08
CA GLY A 72 -2.38 42.19 7.14
C GLY A 72 -2.30 43.27 6.05
N MET A 73 -1.08 43.77 5.83
CA MET A 73 -0.72 44.87 4.90
C MET A 73 -1.59 44.99 3.64
#